data_AF-A0A2V8S996-F1
#
_entry.id   AF-A0A2V8S996-F1
#
_cell.length_a   1.000
_cell.length_b   1.000
_cell.length_c   1.000
_cell.angle_alpha   90.00
_cell.angle_beta   90.00
_cell.angle_gamma   90.00
#
_symmetry.space_group_name_H-M   'P 1'
#
loop_
_entity.id
_entity.type
_entity.pdbx_description
1 polymer ?
#
loop_
_entity_poly.entity_id
_entity_poly.type
_entity_poly.pdbx_seq_one_letter_code
_entity_poly.pdbx_strand_id
1 'polypeptide(L)'
;MGIDSGESQRKRVPIFEDLVEGTMQAAAEAGAANEQRALSYLVSSYPAIYEKAAEAYGRKFLATELEVRPFGLSDDRKLMDVIFSFTNYETNVTEKYCARVDITGELPTLVTELSEYPDR
;
A
#
# COMPACT_ATOMS: atom_id res chain seq x y z
N MET A 1 6.27 38.62 -17.49
CA MET A 1 6.67 37.64 -18.53
C MET A 1 7.70 36.74 -17.89
N GLY A 2 7.38 35.60 -17.28
CA GLY A 2 6.36 34.63 -17.66
C GLY A 2 7.08 33.44 -18.30
N ILE A 3 7.70 32.59 -17.49
CA ILE A 3 7.87 31.17 -17.80
C ILE A 3 7.85 30.41 -16.47
N ASP A 4 6.62 30.10 -16.07
CA ASP A 4 6.28 28.93 -15.26
C ASP A 4 6.79 27.70 -16.01
N SER A 5 7.79 27.03 -15.44
CA SER A 5 8.34 25.77 -15.96
C SER A 5 8.05 24.72 -14.91
N GLY A 6 6.85 24.15 -15.03
CA GLY A 6 6.40 23.06 -14.21
C GLY A 6 7.29 21.83 -14.37
N GLU A 7 7.57 21.19 -13.25
CA GLU A 7 7.64 19.74 -13.18
C GLU A 7 7.23 19.35 -11.76
N SER A 8 5.93 19.08 -11.64
CA SER A 8 5.35 18.06 -10.76
C SER A 8 6.28 17.58 -9.65
N GLN A 9 6.43 18.37 -8.59
CA GLN A 9 6.72 17.79 -7.29
C GLN A 9 5.52 16.89 -6.98
N ARG A 10 5.65 15.61 -7.35
CA ARG A 10 4.74 14.53 -6.93
C ARG A 10 4.49 14.80 -5.46
N LYS A 11 3.26 15.17 -5.10
CA LYS A 11 2.85 15.33 -3.71
C LYS A 11 2.97 13.95 -3.06
N ARG A 12 4.19 13.61 -2.64
CA ARG A 12 4.46 12.54 -1.68
C ARG A 12 3.66 12.95 -0.45
N VAL A 13 2.61 12.22 -0.14
CA VAL A 13 1.90 12.42 1.13
C VAL A 13 2.87 11.88 2.17
N PRO A 14 3.54 12.72 2.99
CA PRO A 14 4.65 12.26 3.84
C PRO A 14 4.22 11.07 4.72
N ILE A 15 2.97 11.13 5.18
CA ILE A 15 2.31 10.11 6.00
C ILE A 15 2.27 8.73 5.33
N PHE A 16 2.11 8.64 4.00
CA PHE A 16 2.02 7.34 3.32
C PHE A 16 3.37 6.63 3.28
N GLU A 17 4.44 7.36 3.02
CA GLU A 17 5.77 6.78 2.92
C GLU A 17 6.36 6.46 4.28
N ASP A 18 6.13 7.33 5.26
CA ASP A 18 6.46 7.07 6.66
C ASP A 18 5.75 5.81 7.16
N LEU A 19 4.50 5.59 6.75
CA LEU A 19 3.74 4.39 7.08
C LEU A 19 4.31 3.14 6.39
N VAL A 20 4.67 3.23 5.11
CA VAL A 20 5.35 2.14 4.39
C VAL A 20 6.67 1.77 5.06
N GLU A 21 7.51 2.76 5.37
CA GLU A 21 8.80 2.56 6.02
C GLU A 21 8.62 1.96 7.42
N GLY A 22 7.68 2.49 8.21
CA GLY A 22 7.35 1.97 9.52
C GLY A 22 6.86 0.51 9.49
N THR A 23 5.95 0.17 8.58
CA THR A 23 5.46 -1.22 8.42
C THR A 23 6.58 -2.15 7.94
N MET A 24 7.45 -1.68 7.04
CA MET A 24 8.63 -2.44 6.62
C MET A 24 9.58 -2.74 7.76
N GLN A 25 9.88 -1.73 8.58
CA GLN A 25 10.77 -1.87 9.72
C GLN A 25 10.17 -2.84 10.76
N ALA A 26 8.89 -2.69 11.08
CA ALA A 26 8.19 -3.59 12.00
C ALA A 26 8.18 -5.04 11.51
N ALA A 27 7.96 -5.27 10.21
CA ALA A 27 8.02 -6.61 9.62
C ALA A 27 9.43 -7.22 9.72
N ALA A 28 10.48 -6.43 9.47
CA ALA A 28 11.86 -6.88 9.59
C ALA A 28 12.20 -7.27 11.03
N GLU A 29 11.82 -6.44 12.01
CA GLU A 29 12.05 -6.71 13.44
C GLU A 29 11.30 -7.95 13.93
N ALA A 30 10.11 -8.22 13.39
CA ALA A 30 9.33 -9.42 13.70
C ALA A 30 9.80 -10.69 12.96
N GLY A 31 10.80 -10.60 12.06
CA GLY A 31 11.21 -11.71 11.20
C GLY A 31 10.16 -12.12 10.16
N ALA A 32 9.24 -11.21 9.84
CA ALA A 32 8.11 -11.41 8.94
C ALA A 32 8.55 -11.25 7.46
N ALA A 33 9.38 -12.20 6.99
CA ALA A 33 10.01 -12.12 5.68
C ALA A 33 9.00 -12.14 4.51
N ASN A 34 7.85 -12.79 4.67
CA ASN A 34 6.82 -12.88 3.63
C ASN A 34 6.12 -11.53 3.43
N GLU A 35 5.79 -10.88 4.54
CA GLU A 35 5.17 -9.56 4.62
C GLU A 35 6.10 -8.51 4.02
N GLN A 36 7.39 -8.54 4.40
CA GLN A 36 8.41 -7.65 3.85
C GLN A 36 8.57 -7.83 2.33
N ARG A 37 8.57 -9.08 1.83
CA ARG A 37 8.69 -9.35 0.39
C ARG A 37 7.47 -8.83 -0.38
N ALA A 38 6.27 -9.06 0.13
CA ALA A 38 5.03 -8.57 -0.50
C ALA A 38 5.01 -7.05 -0.59
N LEU A 39 5.30 -6.36 0.53
CA LEU A 39 5.32 -4.90 0.55
C LEU A 39 6.45 -4.33 -0.32
N SER A 40 7.62 -4.98 -0.36
CA SER A 40 8.79 -4.50 -1.14
C SER A 40 8.48 -4.52 -2.62
N TYR A 41 7.78 -5.56 -3.06
CA TYR A 41 7.33 -5.70 -4.43
C TYR A 41 6.36 -4.57 -4.83
N LEU A 42 5.33 -4.30 -4.02
CA LEU A 42 4.36 -3.25 -4.36
C LEU A 42 5.01 -1.86 -4.40
N VAL A 43 5.86 -1.54 -3.43
CA VAL A 43 6.59 -0.26 -3.36
C VAL A 43 7.49 -0.05 -4.58
N SER A 44 8.18 -1.10 -5.02
CA SER A 44 9.14 -0.99 -6.13
C SER A 44 8.48 -1.06 -7.52
N SER A 45 7.39 -1.80 -7.65
CA SER A 45 6.90 -2.28 -8.95
C SER A 45 5.44 -1.93 -9.24
N TYR A 46 4.70 -1.34 -8.30
CA TYR A 46 3.27 -1.07 -8.47
C TYR A 46 2.89 0.39 -8.17
N PRO A 47 3.08 1.32 -9.14
CA PRO A 47 2.83 2.76 -8.98
C PRO A 47 1.41 3.13 -8.52
N ALA A 48 0.42 2.28 -8.82
CA ALA A 48 -0.98 2.52 -8.51
C ALA A 48 -1.25 2.78 -7.01
N ILE A 49 -0.41 2.26 -6.10
CA ILE A 49 -0.56 2.54 -4.66
C ILE A 49 -0.29 4.02 -4.33
N TYR A 50 0.67 4.64 -5.04
CA TYR A 50 0.99 6.05 -4.87
C TYR A 50 -0.04 6.95 -5.53
N GLU A 51 -0.55 6.55 -6.70
CA GLU A 51 -1.65 7.23 -7.38
C GLU A 51 -2.89 7.24 -6.48
N LYS A 52 -3.21 6.11 -5.83
CA LYS A 52 -4.33 6.03 -4.91
C LYS A 52 -4.14 6.89 -3.66
N ALA A 53 -2.94 6.90 -3.09
CA ALA A 53 -2.64 7.76 -1.95
C ALA A 53 -2.79 9.25 -2.30
N ALA A 54 -2.37 9.67 -3.50
CA ALA A 54 -2.54 11.03 -3.98
C ALA A 54 -4.02 11.39 -4.25
N GLU A 55 -4.79 10.46 -4.85
CA GLU A 55 -6.24 10.60 -5.05
C GLU A 55 -6.98 10.78 -3.72
N ALA A 56 -6.70 9.89 -2.74
CA ALA A 56 -7.29 9.92 -1.41
C ALA A 56 -6.97 11.25 -0.69
N TYR A 57 -5.73 11.72 -0.78
CA TYR A 57 -5.33 13.01 -0.22
C TYR A 57 -6.11 14.19 -0.83
N GLY A 58 -6.33 14.18 -2.14
CA GLY A 58 -7.19 15.18 -2.81
C GLY A 58 -8.64 15.18 -2.32
N ARG A 59 -9.11 14.04 -1.79
CA ARG A 59 -10.45 13.83 -1.22
C ARG A 59 -10.49 14.04 0.31
N LYS A 60 -9.44 14.60 0.92
CA LYS A 60 -9.29 14.82 2.37
C LYS A 60 -9.12 13.55 3.21
N PHE A 61 -8.62 12.48 2.61
CA PHE A 61 -8.24 11.26 3.31
C PHE A 61 -6.73 11.21 3.52
N LEU A 62 -6.30 10.65 4.66
CA LEU A 62 -4.90 10.37 4.95
C LEU A 62 -4.71 8.86 5.05
N ALA A 63 -3.57 8.35 4.59
CA ALA A 63 -3.18 6.98 4.90
C ALA A 63 -2.99 6.85 6.41
N THR A 64 -3.71 5.94 7.05
CA THR A 64 -3.69 5.80 8.52
C THR A 64 -3.19 4.43 8.97
N GLU A 65 -3.29 3.42 8.12
CA GLU A 65 -2.87 2.07 8.44
C GLU A 65 -2.48 1.30 7.18
N LEU A 66 -1.48 0.44 7.34
CA LEU A 66 -0.98 -0.46 6.31
C LEU A 66 -0.80 -1.83 6.96
N GLU A 67 -1.67 -2.77 6.59
CA GLU A 67 -1.67 -4.15 7.08
C GLU A 67 -1.17 -5.08 5.98
N VAL A 68 -0.26 -6.00 6.32
CA VAL A 68 0.18 -7.06 5.41
C VAL A 68 -0.11 -8.39 6.09
N ARG A 69 -0.86 -9.27 5.42
CA ARG A 69 -1.28 -10.54 6.05
C ARG A 69 -1.46 -11.67 5.04
N PRO A 70 -1.36 -12.93 5.47
CA PRO A 70 -1.66 -14.07 4.61
C PRO A 70 -3.09 -14.04 4.08
N PHE A 71 -3.26 -14.27 2.78
CA PHE A 71 -4.57 -14.48 2.15
C PHE A 71 -4.88 -15.97 2.02
N GLY A 72 -5.83 -16.43 2.85
CA GLY A 72 -6.27 -17.82 2.85
C GLY A 72 -5.20 -18.80 3.36
N LEU A 73 -5.59 -20.07 3.45
CA LEU A 73 -4.68 -21.18 3.70
C LEU A 73 -4.60 -21.97 2.40
N SER A 74 -3.47 -21.91 1.71
CA SER A 74 -3.17 -22.75 0.55
C SER A 74 -1.85 -23.46 0.80
N ASP A 75 -1.82 -24.77 0.61
CA ASP A 75 -0.61 -25.57 0.85
C ASP A 75 0.47 -25.33 -0.22
N ASP A 76 0.06 -24.88 -1.41
CA ASP A 76 0.88 -24.68 -2.60
C ASP A 76 1.20 -23.21 -2.91
N ARG A 77 0.42 -22.27 -2.38
CA ARG A 77 0.58 -20.83 -2.65
C ARG A 77 0.64 -20.00 -1.38
N LYS A 78 1.65 -19.13 -1.34
CA LYS A 78 1.82 -18.11 -0.30
C LYS A 78 1.32 -16.78 -0.85
N LEU A 79 0.09 -16.43 -0.50
CA LEU A 79 -0.56 -15.19 -0.93
C LEU A 79 -0.58 -14.22 0.23
N MET A 80 -0.31 -12.95 -0.05
CA MET A 80 -0.38 -11.87 0.92
C MET A 80 -1.35 -10.80 0.42
N ASP A 81 -2.31 -10.43 1.27
CA ASP A 81 -3.08 -9.20 1.10
C ASP A 81 -2.27 -8.05 1.71
N VAL A 82 -2.13 -6.96 0.94
CA VAL A 82 -1.61 -5.67 1.43
C VAL A 82 -2.76 -4.69 1.42
N ILE A 83 -3.19 -4.29 2.62
CA ILE A 83 -4.39 -3.51 2.85
C ILE A 83 -3.99 -2.10 3.28
N PHE A 84 -4.52 -1.12 2.57
CA PHE A 84 -4.31 0.30 2.79
C PHE A 84 -5.59 0.90 3.36
N SER A 85 -5.52 1.44 4.57
CA SER A 85 -6.62 2.19 5.17
C SER A 85 -6.38 3.69 5.01
N PHE A 86 -7.36 4.38 4.44
CA PHE A 86 -7.38 5.82 4.30
C PHE A 86 -8.53 6.38 5.13
N THR A 87 -8.25 7.32 6.03
CA THR A 87 -9.27 7.91 6.90
C THR A 87 -9.45 9.39 6.59
N ASN A 88 -10.70 9.80 6.40
CA ASN A 88 -11.08 11.18 6.15
C ASN A 88 -10.98 12.00 7.44
N TYR A 89 -10.14 13.02 7.48
CA TYR A 89 -9.88 13.77 8.72
C TYR A 89 -11.02 14.72 9.12
N GLU A 90 -12.03 14.93 8.28
CA GLU A 90 -13.20 15.75 8.63
C GLU A 90 -14.38 14.91 9.10
N THR A 91 -14.58 13.73 8.48
CA THR A 91 -15.77 12.89 8.70
C THR A 91 -15.47 11.61 9.49
N ASN A 92 -14.18 11.28 9.68
CA ASN A 92 -13.70 10.05 10.29
C ASN A 92 -14.15 8.76 9.58
N VAL A 93 -14.58 8.87 8.32
CA VAL A 93 -14.88 7.72 7.45
C VAL A 93 -13.58 7.09 6.97
N THR A 94 -13.48 5.76 7.04
CA THR A 94 -12.33 5.00 6.52
C THR A 94 -12.71 4.25 5.24
N GLU A 95 -11.90 4.41 4.21
CA GLU A 95 -11.93 3.58 3.00
C GLU A 95 -10.72 2.64 3.01
N LYS A 96 -10.94 1.37 2.67
CA LYS A 96 -9.87 0.39 2.57
C LYS A 96 -9.72 -0.12 1.15
N TYR A 97 -8.47 -0.31 0.75
CA TYR A 97 -8.11 -0.89 -0.54
C TYR A 97 -7.10 -2.01 -0.33
N CYS A 98 -7.15 -3.04 -1.17
CA CYS A 98 -6.26 -4.18 -1.08
C CYS A 98 -5.65 -4.49 -2.44
N ALA A 99 -4.35 -4.77 -2.45
CA ALA A 99 -3.66 -5.43 -3.53
C ALA A 99 -3.17 -6.79 -3.04
N ARG A 100 -3.24 -7.81 -3.90
CA ARG A 100 -2.81 -9.17 -3.54
C ARG A 100 -1.52 -9.53 -4.27
N VAL A 101 -0.56 -10.07 -3.52
CA VAL A 101 0.74 -10.49 -4.03
C VAL A 101 0.93 -11.99 -3.81
N ASP A 102 1.42 -12.68 -4.83
CA ASP A 102 1.94 -14.04 -4.70
C ASP A 102 3.44 -13.97 -4.42
N ILE A 103 3.87 -14.57 -3.32
CA ILE A 103 5.28 -14.63 -2.88
C ILE A 103 5.83 -16.08 -2.88
N THR A 104 5.13 -17.01 -3.53
CA THR A 104 5.47 -18.44 -3.59
C THR A 104 6.83 -18.67 -4.26
N GLY A 105 7.04 -18.02 -5.41
CA GLY A 105 8.31 -18.07 -6.13
C GLY A 105 9.36 -17.14 -5.52
N GLU A 106 10.56 -17.13 -6.09
CA GLU A 106 11.63 -16.22 -5.69
C GLU A 106 11.26 -14.76 -5.97
N LEU A 107 10.59 -14.51 -7.10
CA LEU A 107 10.11 -13.19 -7.51
C LEU A 107 8.61 -13.05 -7.22
N PRO A 108 8.20 -12.06 -6.40
CA PRO A 108 6.78 -11.80 -6.17
C PRO A 108 6.05 -11.34 -7.43
N THR A 109 4.76 -11.64 -7.50
CA THR A 109 3.89 -11.21 -8.61
C THR A 109 2.54 -10.68 -8.12
N LEU A 110 1.98 -9.71 -8.84
CA LEU A 110 0.65 -9.19 -8.56
C LEU A 110 -0.42 -10.22 -8.96
N VAL A 111 -1.34 -10.52 -8.05
CA VAL A 111 -2.47 -11.46 -8.25
C VAL A 111 -3.77 -10.70 -8.45
N THR A 112 -3.97 -9.63 -7.70
CA THR A 112 -5.16 -8.78 -7.79
C THR A 112 -4.69 -7.34 -7.71
N GLU A 113 -5.13 -6.55 -8.68
CA GLU A 113 -4.92 -5.10 -8.70
C GLU A 113 -5.57 -4.44 -7.49
N LEU A 114 -5.15 -3.22 -7.17
CA LEU A 114 -5.69 -2.44 -6.09
C LEU A 114 -7.20 -2.26 -6.26
N SER A 115 -7.97 -2.85 -5.36
CA SER A 115 -9.43 -2.78 -5.37
C SER A 115 -9.96 -2.43 -4.00
N GLU A 116 -11.22 -2.00 -3.92
CA GLU A 116 -11.90 -1.79 -2.64
C GLU A 116 -11.84 -3.07 -1.78
N TYR A 117 -11.54 -2.88 -0.50
CA TYR A 117 -11.48 -3.94 0.48
C TYR A 117 -12.65 -3.76 1.45
N PRO A 118 -13.70 -4.61 1.37
CA PRO A 118 -14.82 -4.51 2.27
C PRO A 118 -14.39 -4.88 3.70
N ASP A 119 -14.84 -4.10 4.67
CA ASP A 119 -14.80 -4.52 6.07
C ASP A 119 -15.62 -5.80 6.21
N ARG A 120 -14.96 -6.87 6.66
CA ARG A 120 -15.60 -8.17 6.94
C ARG A 120 -16.24 -8.19 8.31
#